data_AF-A0A1F6Y5K5-F1
#
_entry.id   AF-A0A1F6Y5K5-F1
#
_cell.length_a   1.000
_cell.length_b   1.000
_cell.length_c   1.000
_cell.angle_alpha   90.00
_cell.angle_beta   90.00
_cell.angle_gamma   90.00
#
_symmetry.space_group_name_H-M   'P 1'
#
loop_
_entity.id
_entity.type
_entity.pdbx_description
1 polymer ?
#
loop_
_entity_poly.entity_id
_entity_poly.type
_entity_poly.pdbx_seq_one_letter_code
_entity_poly.pdbx_strand_id
1 'polypeptide(L)'
;MPLSSLGLLYRILAAIILLLSVLFLPFWVSVILALAGMAYFPFFLEAVILFLLSDLLYGASEAKFFNITFVSFILALVCFIILELFKKKLRFNSK
;
A
#
# COMPACT_ATOMS: atom_id res chain seq x y z
N MET A 1 -0.29 -6.24 -17.47
CA MET A 1 -1.25 -5.56 -18.36
C MET A 1 -0.49 -4.50 -19.13
N PRO A 2 -0.59 -4.43 -20.47
CA PRO A 2 0.11 -3.40 -21.24
C PRO A 2 -0.40 -2.01 -20.81
N LEU A 3 0.46 -0.99 -20.96
CA LEU A 3 0.19 0.41 -20.60
C LEU A 3 -0.91 1.00 -21.53
N SER A 4 -2.17 0.61 -21.32
CA SER A 4 -3.30 1.32 -21.90
C SER A 4 -3.58 2.58 -21.08
N SER A 5 -4.00 3.66 -21.74
CA SER A 5 -4.39 4.92 -21.07
C SER A 5 -5.43 4.71 -19.97
N LEU A 6 -6.34 3.75 -20.17
CA LEU A 6 -7.34 3.32 -19.19
C LEU A 6 -6.72 2.69 -17.94
N GLY A 7 -5.70 1.84 -18.08
CA GLY A 7 -5.03 1.19 -16.95
C GLY A 7 -4.34 2.19 -16.01
N LEU A 8 -3.76 3.25 -16.58
CA LEU A 8 -3.13 4.33 -15.82
C LEU A 8 -4.17 5.15 -15.04
N LEU A 9 -5.33 5.43 -15.66
CA LEU A 9 -6.45 6.10 -14.99
C LEU A 9 -6.91 5.31 -13.75
N TYR A 10 -7.11 3.99 -13.86
CA TYR A 10 -7.52 3.17 -12.72
C TYR A 10 -6.48 3.15 -11.59
N ARG A 11 -5.18 3.18 -11.91
CA ARG A 11 -4.13 3.31 -10.88
C ARG A 11 -4.23 4.63 -10.12
N ILE A 12 -4.39 5.73 -10.85
CA ILE A 12 -4.52 7.07 -10.26
C ILE A 12 -5.77 7.12 -9.37
N LEU A 13 -6.92 6.61 -9.86
CA LEU A 13 -8.15 6.56 -9.07
C LEU A 13 -7.99 5.73 -7.80
N ALA A 14 -7.35 4.56 -7.88
CA ALA A 14 -7.08 3.74 -6.71
C ALA A 14 -6.17 4.45 -5.69
N ALA A 15 -5.15 5.18 -6.16
CA ALA A 15 -4.29 5.98 -5.29
C ALA A 15 -5.03 7.14 -4.63
N ILE A 16 -5.91 7.83 -5.36
CA ILE A 16 -6.77 8.91 -4.82
C ILE A 16 -7.74 8.36 -3.77
N ILE A 17 -8.39 7.23 -4.04
CA ILE A 17 -9.30 6.59 -3.08
C ILE A 17 -8.55 6.18 -1.82
N LEU A 18 -7.36 5.58 -1.97
CA LEU A 18 -6.52 5.20 -0.85
C LEU A 18 -6.06 6.43 -0.04
N LEU A 19 -5.67 7.51 -0.70
CA LEU A 19 -5.32 8.78 -0.06
C LEU A 19 -6.48 9.33 0.76
N LEU A 20 -7.69 9.40 0.18
CA LEU A 20 -8.89 9.83 0.90
C LEU A 20 -9.19 8.91 2.09
N SER A 21 -9.00 7.61 1.94
CA SER A 21 -9.15 6.65 3.04
C SER A 21 -8.17 6.93 4.17
N VAL A 22 -6.89 7.20 3.85
CA VAL A 22 -5.86 7.51 4.85
C VAL A 22 -6.19 8.79 5.63
N LEU A 23 -6.79 9.78 4.97
CA LEU A 23 -7.10 11.08 5.59
C LEU A 23 -8.41 11.09 6.40
N PHE A 24 -9.43 10.35 5.96
CA PHE A 24 -10.78 10.49 6.49
C PHE A 24 -11.39 9.22 7.06
N LEU A 25 -10.89 8.04 6.70
CA LEU A 25 -11.48 6.76 7.11
C LEU A 25 -10.65 6.10 8.22
N PRO A 26 -11.23 5.12 8.94
CA PRO A 26 -10.49 4.35 9.93
C PRO A 26 -9.28 3.66 9.29
N PHE A 27 -8.16 3.64 10.01
CA PHE A 27 -6.89 3.07 9.55
C PHE A 27 -7.01 1.67 8.91
N TRP A 28 -7.85 0.81 9.49
CA TRP A 28 -8.10 -0.54 9.00
C TRP A 28 -8.65 -0.60 7.58
N VAL A 29 -9.51 0.36 7.21
CA VAL A 29 -10.09 0.45 5.86
C VAL A 29 -8.97 0.74 4.85
N SER A 30 -8.07 1.65 5.20
CA SER A 30 -6.89 2.00 4.39
C SER A 30 -5.95 0.81 4.20
N VAL A 31 -5.74 -0.01 5.24
CA VAL A 31 -4.89 -1.22 5.15
C VAL A 31 -5.48 -2.22 4.16
N ILE A 32 -6.79 -2.47 4.24
CA ILE A 32 -7.48 -3.39 3.32
C ILE A 32 -7.40 -2.87 1.88
N LEU A 33 -7.65 -1.58 1.67
CA LEU A 33 -7.54 -0.93 0.35
C LEU A 33 -6.13 -1.01 -0.22
N ALA A 34 -5.10 -0.77 0.60
CA ALA A 34 -3.72 -0.90 0.18
C ALA A 34 -3.36 -2.32 -0.22
N LEU A 35 -3.73 -3.33 0.59
CA LEU A 35 -3.51 -4.73 0.25
C LEU A 35 -4.23 -5.14 -1.05
N ALA A 36 -5.48 -4.70 -1.23
CA ALA A 36 -6.24 -4.94 -2.45
C ALA A 36 -5.56 -4.28 -3.66
N GLY A 37 -5.12 -3.03 -3.54
CA GLY A 37 -4.38 -2.32 -4.60
C GLY A 37 -3.04 -2.99 -4.93
N MET A 38 -2.28 -3.38 -3.90
CA MET A 38 -1.05 -4.13 -4.06
C MET A 38 -1.28 -5.49 -4.72
N ALA A 39 -2.37 -6.21 -4.42
CA ALA A 39 -2.65 -7.49 -5.06
C ALA A 39 -3.12 -7.32 -6.51
N TYR A 40 -3.97 -6.32 -6.78
CA TYR A 40 -4.58 -6.07 -8.09
C TYR A 40 -3.58 -5.53 -9.11
N PHE A 41 -2.77 -4.54 -8.72
CA PHE A 41 -1.78 -3.94 -9.62
C PHE A 41 -0.45 -4.69 -9.56
N PRO A 42 0.25 -4.84 -10.70
CA PRO A 42 1.51 -5.56 -10.75
C PRO A 42 2.62 -4.89 -9.93
N PHE A 43 2.58 -3.57 -9.75
CA PHE A 43 3.54 -2.82 -8.94
C PHE A 43 2.87 -1.53 -8.43
N PHE A 44 2.44 -1.54 -7.16
CA PHE A 44 1.68 -0.44 -6.53
C PHE A 44 2.43 0.15 -5.34
N LEU A 45 3.51 0.88 -5.64
CA LEU A 45 4.36 1.51 -4.63
C LEU A 45 3.67 2.73 -4.00
N GLU A 46 2.66 3.29 -4.68
CA GLU A 46 1.82 4.38 -4.22
C GLU A 46 1.23 4.11 -2.82
N ALA A 47 0.82 2.87 -2.54
CA ALA A 47 0.33 2.51 -1.22
C ALA A 47 1.39 2.68 -0.13
N VAL A 48 2.64 2.26 -0.37
CA VAL A 48 3.74 2.39 0.59
C VAL A 48 4.02 3.87 0.88
N ILE A 49 4.02 4.71 -0.16
CA ILE A 49 4.20 6.17 -0.01
C ILE A 49 3.04 6.78 0.80
N LEU A 50 1.80 6.37 0.56
CA LEU A 50 0.65 6.88 1.29
C LEU A 50 0.64 6.47 2.77
N PHE A 51 1.17 5.30 3.10
CA PHE A 51 1.36 4.88 4.49
C PHE A 51 2.55 5.61 5.16
N LEU A 52 3.59 5.97 4.42
CA LEU A 52 4.60 6.92 4.91
C LEU A 52 3.98 8.28 5.23
N LEU A 53 3.13 8.80 4.33
CA LEU A 53 2.40 10.04 4.56
C LEU A 53 1.51 9.93 5.80
N SER A 54 0.81 8.80 5.97
CA SER A 54 0.01 8.54 7.17
C SER A 54 0.83 8.62 8.45
N ASP A 55 2.01 7.98 8.49
CA ASP A 55 2.89 8.08 9.65
C ASP A 55 3.48 9.49 9.84
N LEU A 56 3.68 10.27 8.78
CA LEU A 56 4.11 11.67 8.92
C LEU A 56 2.99 12.57 9.47
N LEU A 57 1.74 12.29 9.13
CA LEU A 57 0.58 13.07 9.56
C LEU A 57 0.07 12.66 10.96
N TYR A 58 0.07 11.36 11.25
CA TYR A 58 -0.55 10.78 12.43
C TYR A 58 0.42 9.97 13.31
N GLY A 59 1.68 9.83 12.89
CA GLY A 59 2.68 9.08 13.65
C GLY A 59 3.00 9.78 14.96
N ALA A 60 2.42 9.26 16.03
CA ALA A 60 2.81 9.58 17.39
C ALA A 60 3.73 8.48 17.92
N SER A 61 4.79 8.87 18.61
CA SER A 61 5.64 7.91 19.32
C SER A 61 4.87 7.40 20.53
N GLU A 62 4.10 6.32 20.34
CA GLU A 62 3.40 5.67 21.43
C GLU A 62 4.32 4.65 22.11
N ALA A 63 4.34 4.65 23.45
CA ALA A 63 5.09 3.68 24.25
C ALA A 63 4.71 2.21 23.92
N LYS A 64 3.50 2.00 23.37
CA LYS A 64 2.99 0.70 22.94
C LYS A 64 3.75 0.08 21.76
N PHE A 65 4.43 0.90 20.95
CA PHE A 65 5.16 0.43 19.76
C PHE A 65 6.68 0.61 19.90
N PHE A 66 7.23 0.45 21.11
CA PHE A 66 8.67 0.60 21.37
C PHE A 66 9.23 1.97 20.94
N ASN A 67 8.41 3.04 20.97
CA ASN A 67 8.75 4.37 20.45
C ASN A 67 9.08 4.42 18.94
N ILE A 68 8.66 3.43 18.17
CA ILE A 68 8.80 3.43 16.71
C ILE A 68 7.70 4.33 16.13
N THR A 69 8.10 5.40 15.44
CA THR A 69 7.15 6.37 14.85
C THR A 69 6.58 5.90 13.50
N PHE A 70 7.37 5.17 12.71
CA PHE A 70 7.04 4.78 11.33
C PHE A 70 6.49 3.34 11.21
N VAL A 71 5.60 2.94 12.11
CA VAL A 71 5.11 1.56 12.19
C VAL A 71 4.33 1.19 10.93
N SER A 72 3.43 2.06 10.48
CA SER A 72 2.52 1.74 9.38
C SER A 72 3.27 1.68 8.04
N PHE A 73 4.25 2.54 7.85
CA PHE A 73 5.17 2.53 6.73
C PHE A 73 5.99 1.25 6.68
N ILE A 74 6.62 0.86 7.80
CA ILE A 74 7.42 -0.37 7.88
C ILE A 74 6.53 -1.57 7.55
N LEU A 75 5.34 -1.63 8.13
CA LEU A 75 4.40 -2.72 7.89
C LEU A 75 3.97 -2.78 6.41
N ALA A 76 3.59 -1.65 5.83
CA ALA A 76 3.21 -1.57 4.42
C ALA A 76 4.34 -1.98 3.48
N LEU A 77 5.58 -1.59 3.79
CA LEU A 77 6.77 -1.94 3.02
C LEU A 77 7.07 -3.45 3.10
N VAL A 78 6.95 -4.05 4.29
CA VAL A 78 7.09 -5.49 4.48
C VAL A 78 6.01 -6.25 3.70
N CYS A 79 4.74 -5.86 3.83
CA CYS A 79 3.63 -6.45 3.08
C CYS A 79 3.85 -6.36 1.56
N PHE A 80 4.29 -5.20 1.07
CA PHE A 80 4.59 -4.98 -0.33
C PHE A 80 5.68 -5.94 -0.84
N ILE A 81 6.79 -6.07 -0.10
CA ILE A 81 7.89 -6.99 -0.46
C ILE A 81 7.38 -8.44 -0.50
N ILE A 82 6.64 -8.88 0.53
CA ILE A 82 6.10 -10.24 0.60
C ILE A 82 5.21 -10.51 -0.62
N LEU A 83 4.26 -9.62 -0.92
CA LEU A 83 3.35 -9.77 -2.06
C LEU A 83 4.11 -9.82 -3.39
N GLU A 84 5.10 -8.96 -3.59
CA GLU A 84 5.91 -8.97 -4.81
C GLU A 84 6.74 -10.26 -4.97
N LEU A 85 7.29 -10.78 -3.87
CA LEU A 85 7.99 -12.08 -3.89
C LEU A 85 7.03 -13.24 -4.23
N PHE A 86 5.83 -13.23 -3.65
CA PHE A 86 4.80 -14.24 -3.94
C PHE A 86 4.35 -14.20 -5.40
N LYS A 87 4.07 -13.00 -5.93
CA LYS A 87 3.69 -12.82 -7.35
C LYS A 87 4.77 -13.29 -8.31
N LYS A 88 6.04 -13.01 -8.01
CA LYS A 88 7.17 -13.49 -8.82
C LYS A 88 7.19 -15.01 -8.90
N LYS A 89 6.96 -15.70 -7.77
CA LYS A 89 6.93 -17.16 -7.71
C LYS A 89 5.73 -17.76 -8.47
N LEU A 90 4.55 -17.15 -8.34
CA LEU A 90 3.34 -17.59 -9.06
C LEU A 90 3.46 -17.43 -10.58
N ARG A 91 4.07 -16.33 -11.05
CA ARG A 91 4.27 -16.10 -12.48
C ARG A 91 5.33 -17.03 -13.08
N PHE A 92 6.30 -17.47 -12.28
CA PHE A 92 7.34 -18.41 -12.71
C PHE A 92 6.81 -19.83 -12.90
N ASN A 93 5.83 -20.27 -12.08
CA ASN A 93 5.24 -21.61 -12.17
C ASN A 93 4.13 -21.76 -13.24
N SER A 94 3.83 -20.68 -13.98
CA SER A 94 2.84 -20.68 -15.07
C SER A 94 3.49 -20.76 -16.46
N LYS A 95 4.82 -20.94 -16.52
CA LYS A 95 5.55 -21.32 -17.73
C LYS A 95 5.98 -22.77 -17.60
#